data_AF-A0A3B0A126-F1
#
_entry.id   AF-A0A3B0A126-F1
#
_cell.length_a   1.000
_cell.length_b   1.000
_cell.length_c   1.000
_cell.angle_alpha   90.00
_cell.angle_beta   90.00
_cell.angle_gamma   90.00
#
_symmetry.space_group_name_H-M   'P 1'
#
loop_
_entity.id
_entity.type
_entity.pdbx_description
1 polymer ?
#
loop_
_entity_poly.entity_id
_entity_poly.type
_entity_poly.pdbx_seq_one_letter_code
_entity_poly.pdbx_strand_id
1 'polypeptide(L)'
;MQRMTARVLAALLFTDQETMTAGDLSESLATSSGSVSTAVKTLTVVGLIERVPAPGSRREHFRLREHAWATLMSSQNQLVKLMMDVAEEGIAATGEDTPGHRRLAEMRDFYAYLWQRLPELIDTWKAGRTSR
;
A
#
# COMPACT_ATOMS: atom_id res chain seq x y z
N MET A 1 5.28 2.10 9.95
CA MET A 1 4.54 3.13 9.19
C MET A 1 4.87 4.50 9.77
N GLN A 2 5.20 5.51 8.95
CA GLN A 2 5.46 6.87 9.46
C GLN A 2 4.22 7.43 10.17
N ARG A 3 4.40 8.22 11.25
CA ARG A 3 3.30 8.72 12.10
C ARG A 3 2.21 9.42 11.29
N MET A 4 2.57 10.24 10.30
CA MET A 4 1.58 10.95 9.48
C MET A 4 0.79 10.02 8.56
N THR A 5 1.43 9.02 7.95
CA THR A 5 0.76 8.00 7.13
C THR A 5 -0.32 7.27 7.92
N ALA A 6 -0.04 6.92 9.18
CA ALA A 6 -1.03 6.28 10.06
C ALA A 6 -2.20 7.23 10.39
N ARG A 7 -1.92 8.52 10.61
CA ARG A 7 -2.96 9.54 10.88
C ARG A 7 -3.87 9.78 9.67
N VAL A 8 -3.31 9.87 8.46
CA VAL A 8 -4.10 10.02 7.23
C VAL A 8 -4.95 8.78 6.98
N LEU A 9 -4.40 7.58 7.18
CA LEU A 9 -5.18 6.34 7.09
C LEU A 9 -6.34 6.34 8.10
N ALA A 10 -6.08 6.73 9.36
CA ALA A 10 -7.13 6.85 10.36
C ALA A 10 -8.21 7.86 9.95
N ALA A 11 -7.83 9.04 9.45
CA ALA A 11 -8.79 10.04 8.99
C ALA A 11 -9.71 9.48 7.89
N LEU A 12 -9.15 8.76 6.90
CA LEU A 12 -9.93 8.15 5.83
C LEU A 12 -10.77 6.93 6.27
N LEU A 13 -10.42 6.28 7.38
CA LEU A 13 -11.20 5.18 7.96
C LEU A 13 -12.39 5.67 8.78
N PHE A 14 -12.26 6.83 9.42
CA PHE A 14 -13.25 7.36 10.37
C PHE A 14 -14.06 8.55 9.82
N THR A 15 -13.77 9.02 8.62
CA THR A 15 -14.53 10.11 7.99
C THR A 15 -15.92 9.65 7.55
N ASP A 16 -16.93 10.49 7.78
CA ASP A 16 -18.27 10.32 7.21
C ASP A 16 -18.36 10.84 5.75
N GLN A 17 -17.30 11.47 5.24
CA GLN A 17 -17.23 11.93 3.86
C GLN A 17 -16.86 10.78 2.93
N GLU A 18 -17.54 10.65 1.79
CA GLU A 18 -17.20 9.64 0.77
C GLU A 18 -15.76 9.80 0.24
N THR A 19 -15.27 11.03 0.20
CA THR A 19 -13.94 11.38 -0.28
C THR A 19 -13.38 12.56 0.50
N MET A 20 -12.06 12.69 0.58
CA MET A 20 -11.37 13.83 1.18
C MET A 20 -10.29 14.36 0.24
N THR A 21 -10.11 15.67 0.21
CA THR A 21 -8.96 16.32 -0.44
C THR A 21 -7.76 16.37 0.50
N ALA A 22 -6.57 16.65 -0.04
CA ALA A 22 -5.41 16.92 0.79
C ALA A 22 -5.63 18.12 1.75
N GLY A 23 -6.46 19.10 1.35
CA GLY A 23 -6.84 20.23 2.19
C GLY A 23 -7.68 19.79 3.39
N ASP A 24 -8.71 18.98 3.16
CA ASP A 24 -9.60 18.47 4.22
C ASP A 24 -8.81 17.63 5.23
N LEU A 25 -7.88 16.80 4.73
CA LEU A 25 -6.96 16.01 5.56
C LEU A 25 -6.01 16.90 6.35
N SER A 26 -5.46 17.95 5.76
CA SER A 26 -4.58 18.91 6.45
C SER A 26 -5.31 19.66 7.56
N GLU A 27 -6.54 20.08 7.31
CA GLU A 27 -7.40 20.77 8.28
C GLU A 27 -7.79 19.83 9.43
N SER A 28 -8.36 18.66 9.11
CA SER A 28 -8.77 17.66 10.09
C SER A 28 -7.62 17.19 10.99
N LEU A 29 -6.41 17.07 10.44
CA LEU A 29 -5.23 16.61 11.16
C LEU A 29 -4.38 17.75 11.76
N ALA A 30 -4.80 19.01 11.61
CA ALA A 30 -4.04 20.20 12.02
C ALA A 30 -2.56 20.12 11.61
N THR A 31 -2.30 19.89 10.33
CA THR A 31 -0.94 19.66 9.79
C THR A 31 -0.74 20.27 8.41
N SER A 32 0.49 20.28 7.91
CA SER A 32 0.81 20.88 6.61
C SER A 32 0.38 20.00 5.44
N SER A 33 0.07 20.64 4.30
CA SER A 33 -0.22 19.94 3.04
C SER A 33 0.96 19.10 2.56
N GLY A 34 2.19 19.53 2.80
CA GLY A 34 3.39 18.74 2.45
C GLY A 34 3.47 17.41 3.21
N SER A 35 3.16 17.39 4.51
CA SER A 35 3.13 16.16 5.30
C SER A 35 2.00 15.23 4.88
N VAL A 36 0.81 15.78 4.55
CA VAL A 36 -0.31 15.00 4.02
C VAL A 36 0.01 14.41 2.66
N SER A 37 0.59 15.18 1.74
CA SER A 37 0.94 14.71 0.39
C SER A 37 1.87 13.51 0.40
N THR A 38 2.89 13.50 1.27
CA THR A 38 3.80 12.35 1.42
C THR A 38 3.05 11.12 1.96
N ALA A 39 2.16 11.31 2.94
CA ALA A 39 1.35 10.24 3.49
C ALA A 39 0.37 9.65 2.47
N VAL A 40 -0.35 10.51 1.72
CA VAL A 40 -1.24 10.13 0.61
C VAL A 40 -0.47 9.35 -0.44
N LYS A 41 0.67 9.86 -0.92
CA LYS A 41 1.52 9.15 -1.89
C LYS A 41 1.90 7.75 -1.39
N THR A 42 2.30 7.64 -0.13
CA THR A 42 2.66 6.36 0.48
C THR A 42 1.48 5.38 0.49
N LEU A 43 0.30 5.84 0.92
CA LEU A 43 -0.92 5.02 0.99
C LEU A 43 -1.43 4.61 -0.40
N THR A 44 -1.27 5.46 -1.40
CA THR A 44 -1.59 5.16 -2.80
C THR A 44 -0.68 4.07 -3.36
N VAL A 45 0.64 4.16 -3.11
CA VAL A 45 1.61 3.16 -3.60
C VAL A 45 1.35 1.78 -3.00
N VAL A 46 1.02 1.69 -1.71
CA VAL A 46 0.68 0.40 -1.08
C VAL A 46 -0.75 -0.05 -1.39
N GLY A 47 -1.52 0.72 -2.18
CA GLY A 47 -2.83 0.33 -2.69
C GLY A 47 -4.00 0.49 -1.73
N LEU A 48 -3.80 1.12 -0.57
CA LEU A 48 -4.85 1.30 0.45
C LEU A 48 -5.87 2.39 0.09
N ILE A 49 -5.41 3.42 -0.60
CA ILE A 49 -6.27 4.53 -1.03
C ILE A 49 -6.20 4.68 -2.55
N GLU A 50 -7.19 5.37 -3.10
CA GLU A 50 -7.23 5.69 -4.52
C GLU A 50 -7.66 7.13 -4.75
N ARG A 51 -7.16 7.71 -5.86
CA ARG A 51 -7.63 9.00 -6.36
C ARG A 51 -8.93 8.77 -7.12
N VAL A 52 -9.95 9.55 -6.82
CA VAL A 52 -11.26 9.48 -7.48
C VAL A 52 -11.61 10.78 -8.21
N PRO A 53 -12.30 10.70 -9.36
CA PRO A 53 -12.83 11.89 -10.03
C PRO A 53 -13.88 12.57 -9.14
N ALA A 54 -13.82 13.91 -9.07
CA ALA A 54 -14.81 14.73 -8.37
C ALA A 54 -15.37 15.79 -9.34
N PRO A 55 -16.57 15.58 -9.91
CA PRO A 55 -17.19 16.53 -10.83
C PRO A 55 -17.31 17.92 -10.19
N GLY A 56 -16.87 18.96 -10.90
CA GLY A 56 -16.91 20.34 -10.40
C GLY A 56 -15.76 20.74 -9.47
N SER A 57 -14.89 19.81 -9.07
CA SER A 57 -13.70 20.10 -8.28
C SER A 57 -12.44 20.03 -9.15
N ARG A 58 -11.55 21.01 -8.99
CA ARG A 58 -10.18 20.96 -9.56
C ARG A 58 -9.19 20.26 -8.62
N ARG A 59 -9.61 19.94 -7.39
CA ARG A 59 -8.75 19.30 -6.40
C ARG A 59 -8.78 17.79 -6.60
N GLU A 60 -7.69 17.14 -6.20
CA GLU A 60 -7.68 15.68 -6.13
C GLU A 60 -8.44 15.21 -4.89
N HIS A 61 -9.32 14.23 -5.08
CA HIS A 61 -10.07 13.58 -4.03
C HIS A 61 -9.54 12.17 -3.82
N PHE A 62 -9.46 11.77 -2.56
CA PHE A 62 -8.95 10.48 -2.12
C PHE A 62 -10.00 9.78 -1.27
N ARG A 63 -10.04 8.45 -1.37
CA ARG A 63 -10.84 7.60 -0.50
C ARG A 63 -10.09 6.32 -0.18
N LEU A 64 -10.50 5.64 0.89
CA LEU A 64 -10.09 4.26 1.11
C LEU A 64 -10.61 3.40 -0.04
N ARG A 65 -9.74 2.56 -0.63
CA ARG A 65 -10.15 1.68 -1.73
C ARG A 65 -11.16 0.65 -1.21
N GLU A 66 -12.14 0.31 -2.05
CA GLU A 66 -12.98 -0.86 -1.77
C GLU A 66 -12.09 -2.12 -1.72
N HIS A 67 -12.30 -2.95 -0.70
CA HIS A 67 -11.42 -4.10 -0.43
C HIS A 67 -9.94 -3.72 -0.23
N ALA A 68 -9.62 -2.51 0.25
CA ALA A 68 -8.27 -2.01 0.48
C ALA A 68 -7.31 -3.04 1.09
N TRP A 69 -7.77 -3.80 2.08
CA TRP A 69 -6.95 -4.85 2.73
C TRP A 69 -6.66 -6.04 1.82
N ALA A 70 -7.64 -6.47 1.03
CA ALA A 70 -7.43 -7.52 0.04
C ALA A 70 -6.51 -7.02 -1.08
N THR A 71 -6.66 -5.77 -1.52
CA THR A 71 -5.76 -5.15 -2.50
C THR A 71 -4.34 -5.05 -1.98
N LEU A 72 -4.16 -4.57 -0.74
CA LEU A 72 -2.87 -4.50 -0.05
C LEU A 72 -2.19 -5.87 0.01
N MET A 73 -2.96 -6.95 0.13
CA MET A 73 -2.43 -8.30 0.22
C MET A 73 -2.39 -9.02 -1.13
N SER A 74 -2.84 -8.40 -2.23
CA SER A 74 -2.99 -9.07 -3.54
C SER A 74 -1.76 -8.91 -4.42
N SER A 75 -1.79 -9.50 -5.63
CA SER A 75 -0.82 -9.25 -6.69
C SER A 75 -0.73 -7.78 -7.15
N GLN A 76 -1.65 -6.91 -6.72
CA GLN A 76 -1.52 -5.46 -6.88
C GLN A 76 -0.59 -4.83 -5.84
N ASN A 77 -0.11 -5.60 -4.86
CA ASN A 77 0.89 -5.14 -3.92
C ASN A 77 2.24 -4.97 -4.61
N GLN A 78 2.44 -3.77 -5.16
CA GLN A 78 3.67 -3.38 -5.83
C GLN A 78 4.89 -3.51 -4.91
N LEU A 79 4.72 -3.47 -3.58
CA LEU A 79 5.83 -3.59 -2.64
C LEU A 79 6.45 -4.99 -2.66
N VAL A 80 5.64 -6.06 -2.73
CA VAL A 80 6.18 -7.43 -2.75
C VAL A 80 7.01 -7.65 -4.02
N LYS A 81 6.47 -7.25 -5.17
CA LYS A 81 7.19 -7.34 -6.44
C LYS A 81 8.47 -6.50 -6.42
N LEU A 82 8.39 -5.24 -5.98
CA LEU A 82 9.56 -4.37 -5.86
C LEU A 82 10.65 -4.98 -4.98
N MET A 83 10.29 -5.60 -3.86
CA MET A 83 11.26 -6.25 -2.97
C MET A 83 11.90 -7.47 -3.63
N MET A 84 11.15 -8.25 -4.42
CA MET A 84 11.73 -9.33 -5.22
C MET A 84 12.73 -8.80 -6.26
N ASP A 85 12.33 -7.77 -7.02
CA ASP A 85 13.17 -7.15 -8.05
C ASP A 85 14.47 -6.60 -7.44
N VAL A 86 14.38 -5.89 -6.31
CA VAL A 86 15.54 -5.38 -5.55
C VAL A 86 16.44 -6.51 -5.03
N ALA A 87 15.85 -7.60 -4.55
CA ALA A 87 16.62 -8.75 -4.07
C ALA A 87 17.38 -9.43 -5.22
N GLU A 88 16.75 -9.59 -6.39
CA GLU A 88 17.38 -10.15 -7.59
C GLU A 88 18.53 -9.28 -8.12
N GLU A 89 18.32 -7.96 -8.22
CA GLU A 89 19.38 -7.01 -8.59
C GLU A 89 20.55 -7.05 -7.60
N GLY A 90 20.26 -7.09 -6.30
CA GLY A 90 21.28 -7.18 -5.26
C GLY A 90 22.06 -8.50 -5.30
N ILE A 91 21.40 -9.62 -5.57
CA ILE A 91 22.03 -10.93 -5.73
C ILE A 91 23.01 -10.89 -6.91
N ALA A 92 22.59 -10.34 -8.06
CA ALA A 92 23.44 -10.21 -9.24
C ALA A 92 24.66 -9.29 -9.02
N ALA A 93 24.54 -8.33 -8.09
CA ALA A 93 25.61 -7.40 -7.74
C ALA A 93 26.53 -7.89 -6.61
N THR A 94 26.26 -9.03 -5.98
CA THR A 94 27.03 -9.55 -4.84
C THR A 94 27.76 -10.86 -5.16
N GLY A 95 28.95 -11.06 -4.59
CA GLY A 95 29.63 -12.35 -4.67
C GLY A 95 28.87 -13.43 -3.87
N GLU A 96 28.78 -14.64 -4.42
CA GLU A 96 27.97 -15.76 -3.89
C GLU A 96 28.27 -16.09 -2.42
N ASP A 97 29.53 -16.00 -2.00
CA ASP A 97 29.95 -16.34 -0.63
C ASP A 97 29.79 -15.20 0.39
N THR A 98 29.28 -14.05 -0.04
CA THR A 98 29.17 -12.89 0.85
C THR A 98 27.95 -13.01 1.78
N PRO A 99 28.03 -12.49 3.03
CA PRO A 99 26.86 -12.37 3.89
C PRO A 99 25.75 -11.47 3.31
N GLY A 100 26.07 -10.58 2.37
CA GLY A 100 25.09 -9.79 1.63
C GLY A 100 24.22 -10.65 0.73
N HIS A 101 24.86 -11.50 -0.09
CA HIS A 101 24.18 -12.43 -0.98
C HIS A 101 23.20 -13.34 -0.24
N ARG A 102 23.62 -13.95 0.88
CA ARG A 102 22.74 -14.83 1.69
C ARG A 102 21.48 -14.12 2.21
N ARG A 103 21.61 -12.88 2.70
CA ARG A 103 20.46 -12.10 3.18
C ARG A 103 19.49 -11.73 2.05
N LEU A 104 20.02 -11.41 0.86
CA LEU A 104 19.21 -11.10 -0.31
C LEU A 104 18.52 -12.34 -0.86
N ALA A 105 19.18 -13.49 -0.86
CA ALA A 105 18.56 -14.77 -1.23
C ALA A 105 17.40 -15.13 -0.30
N GLU A 106 17.58 -15.03 1.01
CA GLU A 106 16.51 -15.25 1.99
C GLU A 106 15.33 -14.29 1.77
N MET A 107 15.61 -13.01 1.53
CA MET A 107 14.60 -12.00 1.21
C MET A 107 13.81 -12.36 -0.06
N ARG A 108 14.49 -12.71 -1.15
CA ARG A 108 13.87 -13.14 -2.41
C ARG A 108 12.96 -14.35 -2.18
N ASP A 109 13.47 -15.37 -1.51
CA ASP A 109 12.75 -16.64 -1.32
C ASP A 109 11.49 -16.44 -0.47
N PHE A 110 11.56 -15.61 0.57
CA PHE A 110 10.41 -15.26 1.39
C PHE A 110 9.34 -14.50 0.60
N TYR A 111 9.71 -13.46 -0.14
CA TYR A 111 8.74 -12.68 -0.93
C TYR A 111 8.16 -13.49 -2.09
N ALA A 112 8.94 -14.37 -2.72
CA ALA A 112 8.45 -15.30 -3.74
C ALA A 112 7.40 -16.27 -3.16
N TYR A 113 7.64 -16.83 -1.97
CA TYR A 113 6.66 -17.67 -1.28
C TYR A 113 5.37 -16.90 -0.97
N LEU A 114 5.48 -15.69 -0.40
CA LEU A 114 4.32 -14.85 -0.13
C LEU A 114 3.52 -14.56 -1.40
N TRP A 115 4.19 -14.20 -2.49
CA TRP A 115 3.55 -13.89 -3.76
C TRP A 115 2.73 -15.05 -4.32
N GLN A 116 3.22 -16.28 -4.17
CA GLN A 116 2.51 -17.49 -4.60
C GLN A 116 1.29 -17.79 -3.72
N ARG A 117 1.35 -17.54 -2.41
CA ARG A 117 0.28 -17.92 -1.47
C ARG A 117 -0.81 -16.86 -1.29
N LEU A 118 -0.48 -15.59 -1.45
CA LEU A 118 -1.40 -14.48 -1.22
C LEU A 118 -2.70 -14.53 -2.05
N PRO A 119 -2.68 -14.85 -3.37
CA PRO A 119 -3.90 -14.94 -4.17
C PRO A 119 -4.89 -15.96 -3.62
N GLU A 120 -4.42 -17.16 -3.28
CA GLU A 120 -5.23 -18.25 -2.73
C GLU A 120 -5.93 -17.83 -1.42
N LEU A 121 -5.20 -17.15 -0.52
CA LEU A 121 -5.73 -16.66 0.75
C LEU A 121 -6.82 -15.61 0.53
N ILE A 122 -6.62 -14.70 -0.42
CA ILE A 122 -7.58 -13.65 -0.75
C ILE A 122 -8.84 -14.22 -1.38
N ASP A 123 -8.69 -15.15 -2.32
CA ASP A 123 -9.82 -15.75 -3.01
C ASP A 123 -10.67 -16.58 -2.03
N THR A 124 -10.03 -17.31 -1.12
CA THR A 124 -10.71 -18.02 -0.02
C THR A 124 -11.50 -17.06 0.87
N TRP A 125 -10.89 -15.94 1.27
CA TRP A 125 -11.57 -14.93 2.09
C TRP A 125 -12.76 -14.28 1.37
N LYS A 126 -12.62 -13.99 0.06
CA LYS A 126 -13.70 -13.44 -0.77
C LYS A 126 -14.87 -14.42 -0.88
N ALA A 127 -14.60 -15.70 -1.16
CA ALA A 127 -15.62 -16.74 -1.27
C ALA A 127 -16.43 -16.91 0.03
N GLY A 128 -15.77 -16.79 1.19
CA GLY A 128 -16.43 -16.83 2.50
C GLY A 128 -17.35 -15.65 2.80
N ARG A 129 -17.19 -14.50 2.11
CA ARG A 129 -18.07 -13.33 2.24
C ARG A 129 -19.33 -13.42 1.38
N THR A 130 -19.24 -13.96 0.17
CA THR A 130 -20.40 -14.15 -0.70
C THR A 130 -21.39 -15.18 -0.15
N SER A 131 -20.96 -16.00 0.82
CA SER A 131 -21.77 -17.03 1.47
C SER A 131 -22.47 -16.57 2.76
N ARG A 132 -22.39 -15.28 3.11
CA ARG A 132 -23.08 -14.67 4.27
C ARG A 132 -24.05 -13.61 3.80
#